data_AF-A0A257TFJ5-F1
#
_entry.id   AF-A0A257TFJ5-F1
#
_cell.length_a   1.000
_cell.length_b   1.000
_cell.length_c   1.000
_cell.angle_alpha   90.00
_cell.angle_beta   90.00
_cell.angle_gamma   90.00
#
_symmetry.space_group_name_H-M   'P 1'
#
loop_
_entity.id
_entity.type
_entity.pdbx_description
1 polymer ?
#
loop_
_entity_poly.entity_id
_entity_poly.type
_entity_poly.pdbx_seq_one_letter_code
_entity_poly.pdbx_strand_id
1 'polypeptide(L)'
;MSIPFWSVITLATELVVTASVYTIIWRAWRHDYFMWRFAFGVLLYELLFNVSYMFSRELGPVVAEVPQKLNPYITPLAIFHGIFSLVMFVALVTFFVTAWRAHKTRSENFFRTHPLLTRSFSVAWGISILSGITLFASLYII
;
A
#
# COMPACT_ATOMS: atom_id res chain seq x y z
N MET A 1 -10.26 -17.93 -18.26
CA MET A 1 -9.71 -17.94 -16.89
C MET A 1 -10.67 -17.15 -16.02
N SER A 2 -11.14 -17.70 -14.90
CA SER A 2 -11.95 -16.95 -13.93
C SER A 2 -11.02 -16.24 -12.96
N ILE A 3 -11.15 -14.92 -12.84
CA ILE A 3 -10.37 -14.14 -11.88
C ILE A 3 -10.81 -14.56 -10.46
N PRO A 4 -9.88 -14.95 -9.57
CA PRO A 4 -10.22 -15.28 -8.19
C PRO A 4 -10.89 -14.09 -7.50
N PHE A 5 -12.06 -14.31 -6.91
CA PHE A 5 -12.83 -13.28 -6.21
C PHE A 5 -12.01 -12.54 -5.15
N TRP A 6 -11.19 -13.28 -4.40
CA TRP A 6 -10.32 -12.71 -3.37
C TRP A 6 -9.25 -11.78 -3.95
N SER A 7 -8.71 -12.06 -5.14
CA SER A 7 -7.75 -11.16 -5.79
C SER A 7 -8.38 -9.85 -6.23
N VAL A 8 -9.66 -9.87 -6.66
CA VAL A 8 -10.41 -8.64 -6.99
C VAL A 8 -10.65 -7.81 -5.74
N ILE A 9 -11.05 -8.45 -4.64
CA ILE A 9 -11.24 -7.77 -3.36
C ILE A 9 -9.94 -7.12 -2.90
N THR A 10 -8.83 -7.86 -2.88
CA THR A 10 -7.53 -7.32 -2.44
C THR A 10 -7.12 -6.10 -3.25
N LEU A 11 -7.30 -6.12 -4.57
CA LEU A 11 -7.01 -4.96 -5.42
C LEU A 11 -7.93 -3.78 -5.07
N ALA A 12 -9.24 -4.01 -4.94
CA ALA A 12 -10.18 -2.96 -4.59
C ALA A 12 -9.85 -2.33 -3.23
N THR A 13 -9.47 -3.14 -2.25
CA THR A 13 -9.11 -2.67 -0.91
C THR A 13 -7.80 -1.90 -0.91
N GLU A 14 -6.81 -2.32 -1.69
CA GLU A 14 -5.55 -1.60 -1.89
C GLU A 14 -5.78 -0.20 -2.49
N LEU A 15 -6.71 -0.08 -3.45
CA LEU A 15 -7.11 1.22 -4.01
C LEU A 15 -7.80 2.12 -2.97
N VAL A 16 -8.68 1.55 -2.12
CA VAL A 16 -9.36 2.29 -1.05
C VAL A 16 -8.36 2.77 0.01
N VAL A 17 -7.41 1.92 0.43
CA VAL A 17 -6.33 2.31 1.33
C VAL A 17 -5.52 3.45 0.72
N THR A 18 -5.15 3.33 -0.54
CA THR A 18 -4.36 4.35 -1.25
C THR A 18 -5.08 5.70 -1.29
N ALA A 19 -6.37 5.69 -1.64
CA ALA A 19 -7.20 6.89 -1.60
C ALA A 19 -7.25 7.49 -0.19
N SER A 20 -7.33 6.64 0.83
CA SER A 20 -7.34 7.05 2.25
C SER A 20 -6.01 7.69 2.67
N VAL A 21 -4.87 7.08 2.31
CA VAL A 21 -3.52 7.62 2.58
C VAL A 21 -3.35 8.98 1.93
N TYR A 22 -3.66 9.12 0.64
CA TYR A 22 -3.57 10.41 -0.04
C TYR A 22 -4.53 11.45 0.54
N THR A 23 -5.74 11.05 0.95
CA THR A 23 -6.69 11.95 1.60
C THR A 23 -6.15 12.47 2.93
N ILE A 24 -5.55 11.60 3.75
CA ILE A 24 -4.93 11.98 5.03
C ILE A 24 -3.78 12.97 4.80
N ILE A 25 -2.87 12.64 3.87
CA ILE A 25 -1.72 13.50 3.54
C ILE A 25 -2.20 14.83 2.99
N TRP A 26 -3.17 14.84 2.07
CA TRP A 26 -3.69 16.06 1.47
C TRP A 26 -4.41 16.95 2.49
N ARG A 27 -5.25 16.38 3.36
CA ARG A 27 -5.92 17.12 4.44
C ARG A 27 -4.91 17.72 5.42
N ALA A 28 -3.91 16.94 5.82
CA ALA A 28 -2.84 17.44 6.67
C ALA A 28 -2.08 18.57 5.95
N TRP A 29 -1.68 18.36 4.69
CA TRP A 29 -0.94 19.32 3.89
C TRP A 29 -1.70 20.63 3.63
N ARG A 30 -2.99 20.59 3.30
CA ARG A 30 -3.74 21.77 2.86
C ARG A 30 -4.46 22.48 4.01
N HIS A 31 -4.95 21.73 4.99
CA HIS A 31 -5.82 22.24 6.05
C HIS A 31 -5.21 22.20 7.44
N ASP A 32 -3.93 21.83 7.56
CA ASP A 32 -3.23 21.72 8.86
C ASP A 32 -3.88 20.73 9.83
N TYR A 33 -4.67 19.79 9.29
CA TYR A 33 -5.50 18.88 10.06
C TYR A 33 -5.09 17.43 9.79
N PHE A 34 -4.43 16.82 10.77
CA PHE A 34 -4.04 15.42 10.68
C PHE A 34 -5.13 14.51 11.26
N MET A 35 -5.76 13.73 10.37
CA MET A 35 -6.84 12.78 10.70
C MET A 35 -6.33 11.52 11.42
N TRP A 36 -5.67 11.68 12.57
CA TRP A 36 -4.92 10.59 13.21
C TRP A 36 -5.75 9.33 13.53
N ARG A 37 -7.04 9.48 13.86
CA ARG A 37 -7.95 8.34 14.07
C ARG A 37 -8.16 7.53 12.80
N PHE A 38 -8.35 8.23 11.68
CA PHE A 38 -8.52 7.61 10.38
C PHE A 38 -7.21 6.98 9.92
N ALA A 39 -6.09 7.68 10.10
CA ALA A 39 -4.75 7.15 9.84
C ALA A 39 -4.47 5.84 10.60
N PHE A 40 -4.83 5.79 11.89
CA PHE A 40 -4.70 4.57 12.68
C PHE A 40 -5.59 3.43 12.15
N GLY A 41 -6.85 3.73 11.79
CA GLY A 41 -7.75 2.74 11.18
C GLY A 41 -7.20 2.18 9.86
N VAL A 42 -6.64 3.04 9.01
CA VAL A 42 -5.99 2.64 7.75
C VAL A 42 -4.78 1.74 8.00
N LEU A 43 -3.91 2.09 8.96
CA LEU A 43 -2.76 1.25 9.32
C LEU A 43 -3.17 -0.11 9.88
N LEU A 44 -4.19 -0.14 10.73
CA LEU A 44 -4.70 -1.38 11.29
C LEU A 44 -5.29 -2.26 10.20
N TYR A 45 -6.02 -1.67 9.25
CA TYR A 45 -6.55 -2.38 8.10
C TYR A 45 -5.44 -2.97 7.23
N GLU A 46 -4.44 -2.17 6.86
CA GLU A 46 -3.27 -2.62 6.09
C GLU A 46 -2.58 -3.81 6.75
N LEU A 47 -2.33 -3.72 8.04
CA LEU A 47 -1.68 -4.78 8.80
C LEU A 47 -2.54 -6.05 8.88
N LEU A 48 -3.82 -5.92 9.20
CA LEU A 48 -4.68 -7.07 9.46
C LEU A 48 -5.13 -7.76 8.17
N PHE A 49 -5.36 -7.03 7.08
CA PHE A 49 -5.93 -7.57 5.86
C PHE A 49 -4.90 -7.72 4.76
N ASN A 50 -4.18 -6.67 4.38
CA ASN A 50 -3.25 -6.73 3.24
C ASN A 50 -2.03 -7.59 3.56
N VAL A 51 -1.40 -7.37 4.73
CA VAL A 51 -0.25 -8.19 5.14
C VAL A 51 -0.67 -9.64 5.41
N SER A 52 -1.74 -9.88 6.17
CA SER A 52 -2.21 -11.26 6.44
C SER A 52 -2.63 -12.00 5.17
N TYR A 53 -3.24 -11.32 4.20
CA TYR A 53 -3.58 -11.92 2.92
C TYR A 53 -2.33 -12.39 2.18
N MET A 54 -1.27 -11.57 2.12
CA MET A 54 -0.01 -12.00 1.52
C MET A 54 0.60 -13.20 2.24
N PHE A 55 0.63 -13.21 3.57
CA PHE A 55 1.12 -14.36 4.33
C PHE A 55 0.30 -15.63 4.09
N SER A 56 -1.03 -15.55 4.08
CA SER A 56 -1.90 -16.71 3.84
C SER A 56 -1.79 -17.24 2.40
N ARG A 57 -1.51 -16.37 1.42
CA ARG A 57 -1.26 -16.77 0.04
C ARG A 57 0.05 -17.55 -0.11
N GLU A 58 1.10 -17.16 0.62
CA GLU A 58 2.40 -17.84 0.59
C GLU A 58 2.42 -19.13 1.43
N LEU A 59 1.59 -19.24 2.48
CA LEU A 59 1.51 -20.40 3.37
C LEU A 59 0.45 -21.44 2.98
N GLY A 60 -0.49 -21.08 2.09
CA GLY A 60 -1.50 -21.99 1.59
C GLY A 60 -0.90 -23.07 0.66
N PRO A 61 -1.59 -24.21 0.47
CA PRO A 61 -1.19 -25.16 -0.59
C PRO A 61 -1.09 -24.39 -1.90
N VAL A 62 -0.06 -24.67 -2.70
CA VAL A 62 0.16 -24.12 -4.04
C VAL A 62 -1.01 -24.56 -4.93
N VAL A 63 -2.17 -23.95 -4.76
CA VAL A 63 -3.33 -24.14 -5.62
C VAL A 63 -3.15 -23.14 -6.75
N ALA A 64 -2.49 -23.60 -7.80
CA ALA A 64 -3.09 -23.64 -9.13
C ALA A 64 -1.98 -23.84 -10.16
N GLU A 65 -2.23 -24.79 -11.04
CA GLU A 65 -1.91 -24.79 -12.46
C GLU A 65 -1.51 -23.41 -12.99
N VAL A 66 -0.23 -23.12 -12.85
CA VAL A 66 0.41 -21.97 -13.45
C VAL A 66 0.34 -22.20 -14.96
N PRO A 67 -0.29 -21.31 -15.77
CA PRO A 67 -0.31 -21.48 -17.22
C PRO A 67 1.12 -21.65 -17.71
N GLN A 68 1.38 -22.72 -18.47
CA GLN A 68 2.70 -23.22 -18.89
C GLN A 68 3.57 -22.24 -19.70
N LYS A 69 3.21 -20.96 -19.79
CA LYS A 69 3.98 -19.86 -20.37
C LYS A 69 3.82 -18.60 -19.53
N LEU A 70 4.39 -18.56 -18.32
CA LEU A 70 4.55 -17.27 -17.64
C LEU A 70 5.51 -16.41 -18.44
N ASN A 71 5.08 -15.19 -18.74
CA ASN A 71 5.96 -14.12 -19.16
C ASN A 71 7.14 -14.03 -18.15
N PRO A 72 8.41 -14.08 -18.60
CA PRO A 72 9.58 -14.08 -17.71
C PRO A 72 9.67 -12.84 -16.80
N TYR A 73 8.92 -11.79 -17.09
CA TYR A 73 8.85 -10.58 -16.27
C TYR A 73 7.93 -10.70 -15.04
N ILE A 74 7.07 -11.72 -14.94
CA ILE A 74 6.09 -11.85 -13.85
C ILE A 74 6.79 -12.14 -12.51
N THR A 75 7.74 -13.08 -12.47
CA THR A 75 8.43 -13.45 -11.23
C THR A 75 9.25 -12.29 -10.66
N PRO A 76 10.11 -11.59 -11.45
CA PRO A 76 10.80 -10.40 -10.96
C PRO A 76 9.85 -9.29 -10.50
N LEU A 77 8.74 -9.05 -11.23
CA LEU A 77 7.74 -8.06 -10.85
C LEU A 77 7.07 -8.40 -9.52
N ALA A 78 6.72 -9.67 -9.30
CA ALA A 78 6.11 -10.13 -8.06
C ALA A 78 7.06 -9.95 -6.85
N ILE A 79 8.34 -10.29 -7.02
CA ILE A 79 9.38 -10.10 -5.99
C ILE A 79 9.57 -8.62 -5.69
N PHE A 80 9.73 -7.80 -6.74
CA PHE A 80 9.86 -6.36 -6.60
C PHE A 80 8.66 -5.78 -5.85
N HIS A 81 7.44 -6.07 -6.30
CA HIS A 81 6.23 -5.58 -5.67
C HIS A 81 6.15 -6.00 -4.20
N GLY A 82 6.36 -7.28 -3.88
CA GLY A 82 6.25 -7.78 -2.50
C GLY A 82 7.27 -7.16 -1.53
N ILE A 83 8.53 -7.01 -1.95
CA ILE A 83 9.56 -6.37 -1.11
C ILE A 83 9.27 -4.87 -0.99
N PHE A 84 8.96 -4.22 -2.10
CA PHE A 84 8.77 -2.78 -2.14
C PHE A 84 7.51 -2.34 -1.39
N SER A 85 6.41 -3.08 -1.50
CA SER A 85 5.18 -2.81 -0.75
C SER A 85 5.38 -2.97 0.76
N LEU A 86 6.16 -3.96 1.19
CA LEU A 86 6.52 -4.13 2.60
C LEU A 86 7.36 -2.94 3.12
N VAL A 87 8.36 -2.51 2.36
CA VAL A 87 9.14 -1.30 2.69
C VAL A 87 8.24 -0.07 2.77
N MET A 88 7.31 0.07 1.83
CA MET A 88 6.35 1.19 1.83
C MET A 88 5.38 1.14 2.99
N PHE A 89 4.95 -0.05 3.42
CA PHE A 89 4.13 -0.21 4.63
C PHE A 89 4.90 0.22 5.89
N VAL A 90 6.14 -0.22 6.06
CA VAL A 90 7.00 0.22 7.18
C VAL A 90 7.22 1.73 7.14
N ALA A 91 7.45 2.29 5.94
CA ALA A 91 7.58 3.71 5.75
C ALA A 91 6.29 4.45 6.13
N LEU A 92 5.11 3.96 5.72
CA LEU A 92 3.80 4.53 6.05
C LEU A 92 3.57 4.57 7.56
N VAL A 93 3.82 3.45 8.26
CA VAL A 93 3.72 3.37 9.73
C VAL A 93 4.63 4.43 10.36
N THR A 94 5.89 4.49 9.94
CA THR A 94 6.86 5.48 10.44
C THR A 94 6.37 6.91 10.17
N PHE A 95 5.87 7.18 8.97
CA PHE A 95 5.36 8.48 8.55
C PHE A 95 4.17 8.93 9.39
N PHE A 96 3.20 8.04 9.60
CA PHE A 96 1.99 8.38 10.35
C PHE A 96 2.25 8.48 11.85
N VAL A 97 3.14 7.66 12.41
CA VAL A 97 3.53 7.77 13.82
C VAL A 97 4.32 9.06 14.08
N THR A 98 5.26 9.42 13.20
CA THR A 98 6.01 10.68 13.32
C THR A 98 5.10 11.89 13.14
N ALA A 99 4.21 11.88 12.15
CA ALA A 99 3.20 12.92 11.96
C ALA A 99 2.26 13.06 13.15
N TRP A 100 1.81 11.94 13.73
CA TRP A 100 0.99 11.95 14.94
C TRP A 100 1.71 12.58 16.12
N ARG A 101 2.98 12.22 16.37
CA ARG A 101 3.79 12.79 17.44
C ARG A 101 4.03 14.28 17.24
N ALA A 102 4.34 14.71 16.01
CA ALA A 102 4.52 16.12 15.68
C ALA A 102 3.23 16.92 15.92
N HIS A 103 2.09 16.39 15.46
CA HIS A 103 0.79 17.04 15.62
C HIS A 103 0.36 17.12 17.09
N LYS A 104 0.52 16.04 17.86
CA LYS A 104 0.05 15.96 19.25
C LYS A 104 0.97 16.67 20.25
N THR A 105 2.29 16.59 20.06
CA THR A 105 3.25 17.08 21.06
C THR A 105 3.80 18.47 20.71
N ARG A 106 3.98 18.76 19.42
CA ARG A 106 4.62 20.02 18.97
C ARG A 106 3.67 20.99 18.30
N SER A 107 2.41 20.59 18.08
CA SER A 107 1.46 21.32 17.24
C SER A 107 2.03 21.64 15.84
N GLU A 108 2.93 20.77 15.35
CA GLU A 108 3.62 20.94 14.09
C GLU A 108 2.97 20.09 13.00
N ASN A 109 2.85 20.66 11.81
CA ASN A 109 2.46 19.92 10.62
C ASN A 109 3.69 19.27 9.97
N PHE A 110 3.96 18.03 10.37
CA PHE A 110 5.08 17.25 9.86
C PHE A 110 5.19 17.25 8.33
N PHE A 111 4.05 17.09 7.64
CA PHE A 111 4.02 17.03 6.18
C PHE A 111 4.51 18.34 5.57
N ARG A 112 3.95 19.48 6.01
CA ARG A 112 4.37 20.81 5.52
C ARG A 112 5.82 21.12 5.85
N THR A 113 6.29 20.74 7.03
CA THR A 113 7.68 20.96 7.46
C THR A 113 8.67 20.11 6.64
N HIS A 114 8.24 18.96 6.11
CA HIS A 114 9.07 18.04 5.33
C HIS A 114 8.48 17.80 3.92
N PRO A 115 8.46 18.83 3.04
CA PRO A 115 7.86 18.74 1.71
C PRO A 115 8.51 17.72 0.82
N LEU A 116 9.84 17.69 0.81
CA LEU A 116 10.58 16.77 -0.03
C LEU A 116 10.29 15.33 0.36
N LEU A 117 10.34 15.05 1.66
CA LEU A 117 10.07 13.72 2.19
C LEU A 117 8.63 13.27 1.91
N THR A 118 7.64 14.16 2.09
CA THR A 118 6.23 13.86 1.79
C THR A 118 6.00 13.58 0.31
N ARG A 119 6.63 14.34 -0.58
CA ARG A 119 6.55 14.11 -2.03
C ARG A 119 7.23 12.80 -2.43
N SER A 120 8.43 12.54 -1.92
CA SER A 120 9.15 11.28 -2.17
C SER A 120 8.34 10.07 -1.70
N PHE A 121 7.77 10.14 -0.49
CA PHE A 121 6.87 9.11 0.02
C PHE A 121 5.64 8.93 -0.89
N SER A 122 5.01 10.02 -1.31
CA SER A 122 3.81 10.00 -2.16
C SER A 122 4.08 9.36 -3.53
N VAL A 123 5.24 9.64 -4.13
CA VAL A 123 5.65 9.05 -5.41
C VAL A 123 5.99 7.58 -5.23
N ALA A 124 6.79 7.23 -4.22
CA ALA A 124 7.16 5.84 -3.93
C ALA A 124 5.92 4.98 -3.62
N TRP A 125 4.96 5.53 -2.85
CA TRP A 125 3.68 4.88 -2.60
C TRP A 125 2.94 4.61 -3.90
N GLY A 126 2.83 5.60 -4.79
CA GLY A 126 2.21 5.44 -6.10
C GLY A 126 2.86 4.34 -6.96
N ILE A 127 4.19 4.24 -6.95
CA ILE A 127 4.93 3.17 -7.65
C ILE A 127 4.56 1.79 -7.08
N SER A 128 4.43 1.67 -5.75
CA SER A 128 4.06 0.42 -5.09
C SER A 128 2.70 -0.07 -5.57
N ILE A 129 1.70 0.82 -5.57
CA ILE A 129 0.34 0.49 -6.01
C ILE A 129 0.31 0.16 -7.51
N LEU A 130 1.00 0.93 -8.33
CA LEU A 130 1.08 0.69 -9.76
C LEU A 130 1.70 -0.68 -10.07
N SER A 131 2.74 -1.09 -9.31
CA SER A 131 3.33 -2.42 -9.46
C SER A 131 2.35 -3.54 -9.11
N GLY A 132 1.49 -3.35 -8.10
CA GLY A 132 0.43 -4.30 -7.73
C GLY A 132 -0.65 -4.44 -8.80
N ILE A 133 -1.13 -3.30 -9.33
CA ILE A 133 -2.08 -3.26 -10.46
C ILE A 133 -1.49 -3.96 -11.69
N THR A 134 -0.22 -3.69 -12.00
CA THR A 134 0.47 -4.29 -13.16
C THR A 134 0.60 -5.79 -12.99
N LEU A 135 0.93 -6.26 -11.78
CA LEU A 135 1.00 -7.69 -11.47
C LEU A 135 -0.36 -8.36 -11.63
N PHE A 136 -1.43 -7.75 -11.09
CA PHE A 136 -2.79 -8.25 -11.25
C PHE A 136 -3.20 -8.34 -12.73
N ALA A 137 -2.96 -7.29 -13.50
CA ALA A 137 -3.27 -7.26 -14.93
C ALA A 137 -2.51 -8.35 -15.70
N SER A 138 -1.23 -8.54 -15.40
CA SER A 138 -0.36 -9.55 -16.05
C SER A 138 -0.73 -10.98 -15.70
N LEU A 139 -1.43 -11.22 -14.60
CA LEU A 139 -1.84 -12.55 -14.16
C LEU A 139 -3.23 -12.95 -14.66
N TYR A 140 -4.12 -11.97 -14.85
CA TYR A 140 -5.55 -12.24 -15.00
C TYR A 140 -6.22 -11.58 -16.21
N ILE A 141 -5.59 -10.58 -16.84
CA ILE A 141 -6.19 -9.79 -17.93
C ILE A 141 -5.40 -9.98 -19.24
N ILE A 142 -4.08 -9.91 -19.16
CA ILE A 142 -3.14 -10.03 -20.29
C ILE A 142 -2.69 -11.49 -20.39
#